data_AF-A0A968JSL1-F1
#
_entry.id   AF-A0A968JSL1-F1
#
_cell.length_a   1.000
_cell.length_b   1.000
_cell.length_c   1.000
_cell.angle_alpha   90.00
_cell.angle_beta   90.00
_cell.angle_gamma   90.00
#
_symmetry.space_group_name_H-M   'P 1'
#
loop_
_entity.id
_entity.type
_entity.pdbx_description
1 polymer ?
#
loop_
_entity_poly.entity_id
_entity_poly.type
_entity_poly.pdbx_seq_one_letter_code
_entity_poly.pdbx_strand_id
1 'polypeptide(L)'
;MNITATYDLLDGKALGFIEYEAMPNGVVHVKIVFEPKADELPNLPRFGTILTIPSDYNNIDYYGKGPHESYLDRNLGNKIGRYAQKIEDWHTPYIRPQENGNRSEVRWAQFTNEAGNGLRIEAATTLNITAHNYTPTQLEAAKHTIDLPADTSITIQIDDQQMGVGGDDTWTIRARAHTEHLIPALEYQYRFTIKPIF
;
A
#
# COMPACT_ATOMS: atom_id res chain seq x y z
N MET A 1 -3.45 23.27 8.56
CA MET A 1 -4.82 22.79 8.88
C MET A 1 -4.69 21.37 9.35
N ASN A 2 -5.29 21.02 10.50
CA ASN A 2 -5.15 19.70 11.09
C ASN A 2 -6.49 18.98 11.11
N ILE A 3 -6.55 17.76 10.58
CA ILE A 3 -7.72 16.89 10.61
C ILE A 3 -7.31 15.56 11.23
N THR A 4 -8.14 15.03 12.12
CA THR A 4 -7.99 13.65 12.61
C THR A 4 -9.24 12.86 12.21
N ALA A 5 -9.04 11.75 11.52
CA ALA A 5 -10.05 10.72 11.30
C ALA A 5 -9.86 9.60 12.31
N THR A 6 -10.95 9.18 12.95
CA THR A 6 -10.97 8.09 13.93
C THR A 6 -11.79 6.93 13.40
N TYR A 7 -11.28 5.72 13.57
CA TYR A 7 -11.88 4.48 13.11
C TYR A 7 -12.08 3.55 14.30
N ASP A 8 -13.33 3.12 14.49
CA ASP A 8 -13.65 1.98 15.33
C ASP A 8 -13.45 0.71 14.49
N LEU A 9 -12.56 -0.17 14.94
CA LEU A 9 -12.17 -1.37 14.21
C LEU A 9 -12.54 -2.61 15.03
N LEU A 10 -13.03 -3.64 14.32
CA LEU A 10 -13.33 -4.94 14.91
C LEU A 10 -14.32 -4.86 16.08
N ASP A 11 -15.36 -4.05 15.94
CA ASP A 11 -16.40 -3.79 16.95
C ASP A 11 -15.81 -3.31 18.29
N GLY A 12 -14.99 -2.26 18.24
CA GLY A 12 -14.34 -1.65 19.40
C GLY A 12 -13.14 -2.40 19.95
N LYS A 13 -12.73 -3.52 19.34
CA LYS A 13 -11.55 -4.29 19.78
C LYS A 13 -10.22 -3.67 19.34
N ALA A 14 -10.25 -2.70 18.43
CA ALA A 14 -9.11 -1.85 18.10
C ALA A 14 -9.58 -0.46 17.68
N LEU A 15 -8.69 0.53 17.81
CA LEU A 15 -8.90 1.88 17.30
C LEU A 15 -7.84 2.23 16.26
N GLY A 16 -8.25 2.94 15.21
CA GLY A 16 -7.37 3.51 14.21
C GLY A 16 -7.48 5.02 14.17
N PHE A 17 -6.36 5.71 14.00
CA PHE A 17 -6.33 7.17 13.85
C PHE A 17 -5.51 7.54 12.63
N ILE A 18 -6.01 8.50 11.84
CA ILE A 18 -5.25 9.13 10.77
C ILE A 18 -5.26 10.64 11.00
N GLU A 19 -4.09 11.19 11.29
CA GLU A 19 -3.87 12.62 11.49
C GLU A 19 -3.25 13.21 10.22
N TYR A 20 -3.89 14.24 9.68
CA TYR A 20 -3.42 15.01 8.54
C TYR A 20 -3.03 16.41 9.01
N GLU A 21 -1.81 16.84 8.68
CA GLU A 21 -1.32 18.20 8.88
C GLU A 21 -0.98 18.81 7.51
N ALA A 22 -1.85 19.68 7.02
CA ALA A 22 -1.67 20.39 5.75
C ALA A 22 -0.93 21.72 5.97
N MET A 23 0.18 21.87 5.26
CA MET A 23 1.10 23.00 5.31
C MET A 23 0.79 24.05 4.22
N PRO A 24 1.15 25.34 4.40
CA PRO A 24 0.87 26.38 3.42
C PRO A 24 1.47 26.18 2.03
N ASN A 25 2.54 25.37 1.91
CA ASN A 25 3.19 25.02 0.66
C ASN A 25 2.54 23.80 -0.05
N GLY A 26 1.38 23.34 0.42
CA GLY A 26 0.66 22.19 -0.13
C GLY A 26 1.17 20.82 0.34
N VAL A 27 2.23 20.77 1.14
CA VAL A 27 2.71 19.52 1.74
C VAL A 27 1.71 19.05 2.80
N VAL A 28 1.41 17.75 2.82
CA VAL A 28 0.57 17.12 3.83
C VAL A 28 1.38 16.06 4.56
N HIS A 29 1.56 16.24 5.87
CA HIS A 29 2.08 15.18 6.73
C HIS A 29 0.93 14.29 7.17
N VAL A 30 1.12 12.98 7.03
CA VAL A 30 0.13 11.96 7.42
C VAL A 30 0.76 11.09 8.49
N LYS A 31 0.06 10.94 9.61
CA LYS A 31 0.40 10.01 10.67
C LYS A 31 -0.74 9.04 10.86
N ILE A 32 -0.43 7.76 10.92
CA ILE A 32 -1.37 6.69 11.24
C ILE A 32 -1.00 6.03 12.56
N VAL A 33 -2.01 5.68 13.34
CA VAL A 33 -1.87 4.97 14.61
C VAL A 33 -2.89 3.83 14.63
N PHE A 34 -2.46 2.65 15.06
CA PHE A 34 -3.32 1.52 15.37
C PHE A 34 -3.12 1.13 16.84
N GLU A 35 -4.22 1.05 17.58
CA GLU A 35 -4.25 0.74 19.00
C GLU A 35 -5.14 -0.50 19.25
N PRO A 36 -4.56 -1.68 19.52
CA PRO A 36 -5.35 -2.83 19.93
C PRO A 36 -5.98 -2.57 21.32
N LYS A 37 -7.24 -2.96 21.51
CA LYS A 37 -7.98 -2.86 22.78
C LYS A 37 -8.36 -4.22 23.36
N ALA A 38 -8.13 -5.30 22.62
CA ALA A 38 -8.31 -6.67 23.08
C ALA A 38 -6.96 -7.41 23.13
N ASP A 39 -6.82 -8.34 24.07
CA ASP A 39 -5.58 -9.09 24.29
C ASP A 39 -5.24 -10.05 23.15
N GLU A 40 -6.26 -10.57 22.46
CA GLU A 40 -6.11 -11.53 21.36
C GLU A 40 -6.78 -11.01 20.08
N LEU A 41 -5.95 -10.52 19.17
CA LEU A 41 -6.35 -10.10 17.83
C LEU A 41 -5.55 -10.90 16.78
N PRO A 42 -6.16 -11.22 15.63
CA PRO A 42 -5.43 -11.87 14.55
C PRO A 42 -4.32 -10.94 14.02
N ASN A 43 -3.28 -11.54 13.45
CA ASN A 43 -2.24 -10.78 12.76
C ASN A 43 -2.85 -9.87 11.68
N LEU A 44 -2.29 -8.68 11.53
CA LEU A 44 -2.68 -7.73 10.52
C LEU A 44 -2.20 -8.22 9.14
N PRO A 45 -3.06 -8.24 8.12
CA PRO A 45 -2.61 -8.48 6.75
C PRO A 45 -1.71 -7.34 6.26
N ARG A 46 -2.01 -6.11 6.71
CA ARG A 46 -1.32 -4.87 6.36
C ARG A 46 -1.58 -3.79 7.41
N PHE A 47 -0.67 -2.83 7.51
CA PHE A 47 -0.84 -1.60 8.28
C PHE A 47 -0.45 -0.38 7.41
N GLY A 48 -1.44 0.46 7.09
CA GLY A 48 -1.28 1.53 6.11
C GLY A 48 -2.55 2.32 5.82
N THR A 49 -2.55 3.05 4.71
CA THR A 49 -3.68 3.87 4.23
C THR A 49 -3.99 3.61 2.77
N ILE A 50 -5.19 3.99 2.36
CA ILE A 50 -5.63 3.97 0.97
C ILE A 50 -5.96 5.40 0.54
N LEU A 51 -5.47 5.78 -0.63
CA LEU A 51 -5.73 7.04 -1.32
C LEU A 51 -6.25 6.73 -2.73
N THR A 52 -7.17 7.54 -3.25
CA THR A 52 -7.62 7.44 -4.64
C THR A 52 -7.30 8.74 -5.38
N ILE A 53 -6.74 8.62 -6.57
CA ILE A 53 -6.41 9.74 -7.46
C ILE A 53 -7.05 9.54 -8.85
N PRO A 54 -7.22 10.61 -9.64
CA PRO A 54 -7.69 10.49 -11.03
C PRO A 54 -6.78 9.58 -11.88
N SER A 55 -7.36 8.88 -12.86
CA SER A 55 -6.61 7.92 -13.69
C SER A 55 -5.54 8.55 -14.59
N ASP A 56 -5.64 9.85 -14.87
CA ASP A 56 -4.64 10.58 -15.68
C ASP A 56 -3.25 10.62 -15.03
N TYR A 57 -3.13 10.37 -13.72
CA TYR A 57 -1.86 10.34 -12.99
C TYR A 57 -1.15 8.97 -13.09
N ASN A 58 -1.06 8.44 -14.30
CA ASN A 58 -0.65 7.05 -14.57
C ASN A 58 0.85 6.84 -14.79
N ASN A 59 1.66 7.89 -14.77
CA ASN A 59 3.12 7.78 -14.79
C ASN A 59 3.62 7.54 -13.38
N ILE A 60 4.31 6.41 -13.17
CA ILE A 60 4.86 6.06 -11.85
C ILE A 60 6.37 6.08 -11.90
N ASP A 61 7.00 6.82 -11.00
CA ASP A 61 8.44 6.83 -10.76
C ASP A 61 8.70 6.62 -9.28
N TYR A 62 9.57 5.69 -8.91
CA TYR A 62 9.85 5.40 -7.51
C TYR A 62 11.30 4.99 -7.28
N TYR A 63 11.75 5.21 -6.04
CA TYR A 63 13.05 4.75 -5.56
C TYR A 63 12.86 3.70 -4.46
N GLY A 64 13.11 2.44 -4.77
CA GLY A 64 12.83 1.31 -3.88
C GLY A 64 13.26 -0.03 -4.48
N LYS A 65 12.73 -1.15 -3.96
CA LYS A 65 12.94 -2.47 -4.56
C LYS A 65 12.14 -2.62 -5.85
N GLY A 66 12.80 -3.08 -6.91
CA GLY A 66 12.17 -3.27 -8.21
C GLY A 66 13.02 -4.10 -9.19
N PRO A 67 12.60 -4.18 -10.47
CA PRO A 67 11.37 -3.57 -11.01
C PRO A 67 10.09 -4.36 -10.71
N HIS A 68 10.20 -5.64 -10.38
CA HIS A 68 9.07 -6.54 -10.13
C HIS A 68 8.46 -6.32 -8.74
N GLU A 69 7.29 -6.92 -8.51
CA GLU A 69 6.67 -6.94 -7.18
C GLU A 69 7.54 -7.65 -6.14
N SER A 70 7.34 -7.30 -4.87
CA SER A 70 8.13 -7.79 -3.73
C SER A 70 7.28 -7.78 -2.47
N TYR A 71 7.47 -8.78 -1.61
CA TYR A 71 6.77 -8.95 -0.33
C TYR A 71 7.78 -9.20 0.79
N LEU A 72 7.34 -9.15 2.06
CA LEU A 72 8.24 -9.23 3.21
C LEU A 72 9.14 -10.48 3.20
N ASP A 73 8.59 -11.61 2.76
CA ASP A 73 9.26 -12.91 2.63
C ASP A 73 9.74 -13.23 1.20
N ARG A 74 9.47 -12.34 0.24
CA ARG A 74 9.79 -12.55 -1.19
C ARG A 74 10.27 -11.26 -1.84
N ASN A 75 11.51 -10.86 -1.52
CA ASN A 75 12.08 -9.59 -2.01
C ASN A 75 13.58 -9.61 -2.35
N LEU A 76 14.30 -10.71 -2.10
CA LEU A 76 15.75 -10.79 -2.28
C LEU A 76 16.20 -10.65 -3.74
N GLY A 77 15.31 -10.95 -4.69
CA GLY A 77 15.56 -10.78 -6.12
C GLY A 77 15.47 -9.33 -6.61
N ASN A 78 14.91 -8.42 -5.80
CA ASN A 78 14.66 -7.04 -6.19
C ASN A 78 15.78 -6.12 -5.67
N LYS A 79 16.39 -5.36 -6.57
CA LYS A 79 17.45 -4.41 -6.21
C LYS A 79 16.88 -3.05 -5.87
N ILE A 80 17.55 -2.34 -4.97
CA ILE A 80 17.28 -0.91 -4.75
C ILE A 80 17.72 -0.11 -5.97
N GLY A 81 16.81 0.66 -6.52
CA GLY A 81 17.06 1.49 -7.69
C GLY A 81 15.91 2.46 -7.93
N ARG A 82 16.10 3.36 -8.90
CA ARG A 82 15.03 4.18 -9.44
C ARG A 82 14.41 3.45 -10.62
N TYR A 83 13.10 3.30 -10.61
CA TYR A 83 12.34 2.62 -11.66
C TYR A 83 11.16 3.50 -12.07
N ALA A 84 10.84 3.48 -13.36
CA ALA A 84 9.72 4.20 -13.92
C ALA A 84 8.90 3.27 -14.83
N GLN A 85 7.58 3.34 -14.72
CA GLN A 85 6.63 2.53 -15.50
C GLN A 85 5.25 3.17 -15.53
N LYS A 86 4.41 2.76 -16.48
CA LYS A 86 2.99 3.12 -16.50
C LYS A 86 2.20 2.28 -15.49
N ILE A 87 1.00 2.74 -15.11
CA ILE A 87 0.09 1.98 -14.23
C ILE A 87 -0.23 0.59 -14.80
N GLU A 88 -0.33 0.46 -16.13
CA GLU A 88 -0.61 -0.81 -16.81
C GLU A 88 0.51 -1.85 -16.64
N ASP A 89 1.77 -1.40 -16.57
CA ASP A 89 2.94 -2.25 -16.34
C ASP A 89 3.19 -2.54 -14.84
N TRP A 90 2.54 -1.77 -13.95
CA TRP A 90 2.66 -1.95 -12.50
C TRP A 90 1.98 -3.25 -12.02
N HIS A 91 0.90 -3.64 -12.71
CA HIS A 91 0.03 -4.76 -12.38
C HIS A 91 0.62 -6.11 -12.79
N THR A 92 0.45 -7.14 -11.95
CA THR A 92 0.78 -8.53 -12.31
C THR A 92 -0.51 -9.32 -12.61
N PRO A 93 -0.73 -9.76 -13.87
CA PRO A 93 -2.00 -10.36 -14.29
C PRO A 93 -2.10 -11.84 -13.91
N TYR A 94 -2.28 -12.12 -12.61
CA TYR A 94 -2.56 -13.47 -12.14
C TYR A 94 -3.87 -14.00 -12.74
N ILE A 95 -3.90 -15.29 -13.11
CA ILE A 95 -5.06 -15.93 -13.78
C ILE A 95 -6.35 -15.71 -12.99
N ARG A 96 -6.31 -15.98 -11.68
CA ARG A 96 -7.33 -15.53 -10.74
C ARG A 96 -6.83 -14.21 -10.11
N PRO A 97 -7.59 -13.10 -10.24
CA PRO A 97 -7.23 -11.84 -9.61
C PRO A 97 -7.03 -11.99 -8.10
N GLN A 98 -5.88 -11.56 -7.62
CA GLN A 98 -5.40 -11.67 -6.25
C GLN A 98 -4.46 -10.49 -5.95
N GLU A 99 -4.13 -10.28 -4.67
CA GLU A 99 -3.18 -9.25 -4.24
C GLU A 99 -1.88 -9.30 -5.05
N ASN A 100 -1.45 -8.16 -5.59
CA ASN A 100 -0.31 -8.06 -6.48
C ASN A 100 0.27 -6.63 -6.53
N GLY A 101 1.45 -6.49 -7.12
CA GLY A 101 2.03 -5.19 -7.47
C GLY A 101 2.75 -4.48 -6.33
N ASN A 102 2.97 -5.11 -5.18
CA ASN A 102 3.61 -4.43 -4.05
C ASN A 102 5.09 -4.12 -4.35
N ARG A 103 5.53 -2.90 -4.04
CA ARG A 103 6.95 -2.51 -4.05
C ARG A 103 7.38 -2.20 -2.62
N SER A 104 8.42 -2.90 -2.17
CA SER A 104 8.93 -2.79 -0.81
C SER A 104 10.15 -1.86 -0.71
N GLU A 105 10.45 -1.43 0.51
CA GLU A 105 11.55 -0.51 0.82
C GLU A 105 11.57 0.73 -0.09
N VAL A 106 10.39 1.28 -0.39
CA VAL A 106 10.27 2.49 -1.22
C VAL A 106 10.58 3.70 -0.34
N ARG A 107 11.47 4.57 -0.79
CA ARG A 107 11.80 5.82 -0.08
C ARG A 107 10.86 6.94 -0.54
N TRP A 108 10.55 6.93 -1.84
CA TRP A 108 9.56 7.80 -2.44
C TRP A 108 8.95 7.16 -3.69
N ALA A 109 7.70 7.51 -3.97
CA ALA A 109 6.99 7.19 -5.21
C ALA A 109 6.26 8.44 -5.71
N GLN A 110 6.21 8.63 -7.03
CA GLN A 110 5.57 9.73 -7.71
C GLN A 110 4.50 9.19 -8.65
N PHE A 111 3.37 9.88 -8.70
CA PHE A 111 2.27 9.63 -9.62
C PHE A 111 2.01 10.93 -10.36
N THR A 112 2.30 10.96 -11.66
CA THR A 112 2.19 12.17 -12.48
C THR A 112 1.36 11.94 -13.73
N ASN A 113 0.79 13.02 -14.26
CA ASN A 113 0.15 13.03 -15.56
C ASN A 113 1.18 13.29 -16.68
N GLU A 114 0.73 13.32 -17.93
CA GLU A 114 1.59 13.58 -19.10
C GLU A 114 2.27 14.97 -19.06
N ALA A 115 1.67 15.94 -18.37
CA ALA A 115 2.25 17.26 -18.18
C ALA A 115 3.29 17.32 -17.05
N GLY A 116 3.56 16.20 -16.36
CA GLY A 116 4.50 16.12 -15.23
C GLY A 116 3.93 16.58 -13.88
N ASN A 117 2.67 17.02 -13.83
CA ASN A 117 2.00 17.41 -12.60
C ASN A 117 1.51 16.18 -11.84
N GLY A 118 1.49 16.24 -10.51
CA GLY A 118 0.98 15.14 -9.71
C GLY A 118 1.35 15.21 -8.24
N LEU A 119 1.66 14.06 -7.66
CA LEU A 119 2.04 13.97 -6.25
C LEU A 119 3.22 13.05 -6.05
N ARG A 120 3.95 13.31 -4.97
CA ARG A 120 5.02 12.48 -4.43
C ARG A 120 4.62 12.02 -3.04
N ILE A 121 4.74 10.73 -2.78
CA ILE A 121 4.62 10.13 -1.46
C ILE A 121 6.02 9.74 -1.02
N GLU A 122 6.41 10.11 0.20
CA GLU A 122 7.70 9.73 0.78
C GLU A 122 7.60 9.50 2.28
N ALA A 123 8.48 8.65 2.81
CA ALA A 123 8.56 8.36 4.24
C ALA A 123 9.98 8.64 4.75
N ALA A 124 10.11 8.93 6.05
CA ALA A 124 11.41 9.19 6.66
C ALA A 124 12.32 7.95 6.66
N THR A 125 11.72 6.75 6.74
CA THR A 125 12.40 5.46 6.61
C THR A 125 12.15 4.88 5.22
N THR A 126 11.13 4.04 5.08
CA THR A 126 10.66 3.43 3.84
C THR A 126 9.17 3.10 3.97
N LEU A 127 8.48 3.01 2.84
CA LEU A 127 7.11 2.56 2.70
C LEU A 127 7.03 1.33 1.79
N ASN A 128 5.92 0.61 1.89
CA ASN A 128 5.44 -0.31 0.87
C ASN A 128 4.35 0.39 0.04
N ILE A 129 4.30 0.15 -1.27
CA ILE A 129 3.30 0.78 -2.13
C ILE A 129 2.74 -0.18 -3.18
N THR A 130 1.42 -0.16 -3.32
CA THR A 130 0.67 -0.75 -4.43
C THR A 130 -0.16 0.34 -5.09
N ALA A 131 -0.40 0.22 -6.40
CA ALA A 131 -1.24 1.13 -7.16
C ALA A 131 -1.99 0.34 -8.23
N HIS A 132 -3.31 0.50 -8.31
CA HIS A 132 -4.17 -0.25 -9.23
C HIS A 132 -5.35 0.59 -9.72
N ASN A 133 -5.88 0.28 -10.90
CA ASN A 133 -7.11 0.90 -11.44
C ASN A 133 -8.40 0.34 -10.83
N TYR A 134 -8.28 -0.41 -9.74
CA TYR A 134 -9.37 -1.04 -9.01
C TYR A 134 -9.12 -0.94 -7.52
N THR A 135 -10.19 -1.03 -6.74
CA THR A 135 -10.13 -1.08 -5.27
C THR A 135 -9.88 -2.52 -4.78
N PRO A 136 -9.39 -2.70 -3.54
CA PRO A 136 -9.26 -4.03 -2.93
C PRO A 136 -10.57 -4.82 -2.92
N THR A 137 -11.70 -4.15 -2.67
CA THR A 137 -13.03 -4.79 -2.69
C THR A 137 -13.41 -5.30 -4.08
N GLN A 138 -13.06 -4.56 -5.14
CA GLN A 138 -13.29 -5.01 -6.51
C GLN A 138 -12.37 -6.18 -6.89
N LEU A 139 -11.11 -6.15 -6.45
CA LEU A 139 -10.17 -7.25 -6.64
C LEU A 139 -10.67 -8.54 -5.97
N GLU A 140 -11.14 -8.46 -4.72
CA GLU A 140 -11.66 -9.60 -3.96
C GLU A 140 -12.90 -10.22 -4.62
N ALA A 141 -13.76 -9.39 -5.23
CA ALA A 141 -14.97 -9.85 -5.90
C ALA A 141 -14.71 -10.50 -7.27
N ALA A 142 -13.62 -10.13 -7.94
CA ALA A 142 -13.30 -10.58 -9.29
C ALA A 142 -12.85 -12.06 -9.33
N LYS A 143 -13.33 -12.81 -10.32
CA LYS A 143 -12.91 -14.22 -10.51
C LYS A 143 -11.98 -14.38 -11.71
N HIS A 144 -12.09 -13.49 -12.68
CA HIS A 144 -11.27 -13.41 -13.87
C HIS A 144 -10.81 -11.97 -14.09
N THR A 145 -9.71 -11.78 -14.80
CA THR A 145 -9.14 -10.45 -15.07
C THR A 145 -10.12 -9.52 -15.80
N ILE A 146 -11.01 -10.08 -16.63
CA ILE A 146 -12.06 -9.33 -17.33
C ILE A 146 -13.19 -8.82 -16.42
N ASP A 147 -13.29 -9.32 -15.19
CA ASP A 147 -14.30 -8.89 -14.22
C ASP A 147 -13.87 -7.58 -13.50
N LEU A 148 -12.62 -7.15 -13.68
CA LEU A 148 -12.10 -5.91 -13.09
C LEU A 148 -12.72 -4.68 -13.77
N PRO A 149 -12.97 -3.60 -13.01
CA PRO A 149 -13.61 -2.39 -13.52
C PRO A 149 -12.73 -1.63 -14.51
N ALA A 150 -13.34 -0.69 -15.23
CA ALA A 150 -12.62 0.24 -16.10
C ALA A 150 -11.79 1.28 -15.32
N ASP A 151 -10.73 1.76 -15.97
CA ASP A 151 -9.68 2.66 -15.45
C ASP A 151 -10.15 4.10 -15.20
N THR A 152 -11.03 4.28 -14.22
CA THR A 152 -11.61 5.59 -13.88
C THR A 152 -10.82 6.33 -12.78
N SER A 153 -10.02 5.62 -11.99
CA SER A 153 -9.20 6.16 -10.92
C SER A 153 -8.07 5.19 -10.57
N ILE A 154 -7.01 5.69 -9.94
CA ILE A 154 -5.93 4.86 -9.39
C ILE A 154 -6.10 4.82 -7.87
N THR A 155 -6.23 3.62 -7.32
CA THR A 155 -6.19 3.34 -5.88
C THR A 155 -4.74 3.08 -5.49
N ILE A 156 -4.18 3.96 -4.68
CA ILE A 156 -2.86 3.84 -4.09
C ILE A 156 -2.99 3.36 -2.66
N GLN A 157 -2.18 2.39 -2.32
CA GLN A 157 -2.12 1.73 -1.03
C GLN A 157 -0.73 1.99 -0.47
N ILE A 158 -0.66 2.77 0.61
CA ILE A 158 0.58 3.28 1.22
C ILE A 158 0.73 2.63 2.59
N ASP A 159 1.64 1.70 2.71
CA ASP A 159 1.78 0.88 3.91
C ASP A 159 3.13 1.10 4.60
N ASP A 160 3.10 0.99 5.93
CA ASP A 160 4.31 0.72 6.71
C ASP A 160 4.76 -0.71 6.39
N GLN A 161 3.84 -1.66 6.53
CA GLN A 161 4.10 -3.09 6.44
C GLN A 161 2.93 -3.86 5.82
N GLN A 162 3.26 -4.90 5.07
CA GLN A 162 2.36 -5.93 4.56
C GLN A 162 2.99 -7.28 4.89
N MET A 163 2.19 -8.22 5.42
CA MET A 163 2.71 -9.54 5.80
C MET A 163 3.24 -10.31 4.59
N GLY A 164 4.04 -11.34 4.84
CA GLY A 164 4.54 -12.23 3.79
C GLY A 164 3.43 -13.00 3.07
N VAL A 165 3.75 -13.55 1.90
CA VAL A 165 2.82 -14.33 1.08
C VAL A 165 2.76 -15.81 1.48
N GLY A 166 3.82 -16.35 2.09
CA GLY A 166 3.95 -17.77 2.43
C GLY A 166 4.07 -18.68 1.22
N GLY A 167 3.48 -19.88 1.31
CA GLY A 167 3.40 -20.83 0.20
C GLY A 167 4.26 -22.10 0.32
N ASP A 168 4.63 -22.54 1.53
CA ASP A 168 5.23 -23.87 1.73
C ASP A 168 4.28 -25.00 1.25
N ASP A 169 2.97 -24.79 1.45
CA ASP A 169 1.87 -25.50 0.79
C ASP A 169 0.70 -24.52 0.54
N THR A 170 -0.44 -25.01 0.05
CA THR A 170 -1.64 -24.18 -0.19
C THR A 170 -2.91 -24.72 0.46
N TRP A 171 -2.79 -25.71 1.36
CA TRP A 171 -3.94 -26.44 1.92
C TRP A 171 -3.87 -26.67 3.43
N THR A 172 -2.78 -26.27 4.10
CA THR A 172 -2.66 -26.35 5.56
C THR A 172 -2.37 -24.99 6.19
N ILE A 173 -2.29 -24.96 7.52
CA ILE A 173 -1.84 -23.79 8.27
C ILE A 173 -0.43 -23.33 7.88
N ARG A 174 0.40 -24.23 7.34
CA ARG A 174 1.77 -23.95 6.88
C ARG A 174 1.81 -23.17 5.57
N ALA A 175 0.67 -23.04 4.87
CA ALA A 175 0.55 -22.13 3.73
C ALA A 175 0.78 -20.66 4.12
N ARG A 176 0.56 -20.31 5.40
CA ARG A 176 0.80 -18.95 5.92
C ARG A 176 2.28 -18.62 5.89
N ALA A 177 2.57 -17.32 5.79
CA ALA A 177 3.93 -16.82 5.97
C ALA A 177 4.51 -17.27 7.32
N HIS A 178 5.82 -17.50 7.35
CA HIS A 178 6.53 -17.86 8.58
C HIS A 178 6.43 -16.72 9.60
N THR A 179 6.61 -17.05 10.88
CA THR A 179 6.27 -16.15 12.00
C THR A 179 6.97 -14.79 11.92
N GLU A 180 8.21 -14.75 11.46
CA GLU A 180 9.01 -13.54 11.22
C GLU A 180 8.47 -12.63 10.11
N HIS A 181 7.52 -13.11 9.33
CA HIS A 181 6.89 -12.40 8.22
C HIS A 181 5.41 -12.08 8.48
N LEU A 182 4.94 -12.28 9.71
CA LEU A 182 3.61 -11.88 10.16
C LEU A 182 3.68 -10.50 10.83
N ILE A 183 2.55 -9.81 10.87
CA ILE A 183 2.40 -8.53 11.58
C ILE A 183 1.47 -8.77 12.78
N PRO A 184 1.98 -8.99 13.99
CA PRO A 184 1.15 -9.15 15.18
C PRO A 184 0.30 -7.91 15.43
N ALA A 185 -0.91 -8.03 15.99
CA ALA A 185 -1.76 -6.87 16.28
C ALA A 185 -1.30 -6.12 17.55
N LEU A 186 -0.11 -5.51 17.49
CA LEU A 186 0.44 -4.63 18.51
C LEU A 186 0.09 -3.17 18.23
N GLU A 187 0.45 -2.26 19.13
CA GLU A 187 0.38 -0.83 18.85
C GLU A 187 1.39 -0.47 17.75
N TYR A 188 0.92 0.24 16.73
CA TYR A 188 1.76 0.73 15.63
C TYR A 188 1.52 2.21 15.39
N GLN A 189 2.60 2.90 15.02
CA GLN A 189 2.54 4.26 14.51
C GLN A 189 3.43 4.38 13.28
N TYR A 190 2.92 5.00 12.24
CA TYR A 190 3.67 5.27 11.02
C TYR A 190 3.41 6.66 10.47
N ARG A 191 4.39 7.22 9.75
CA ARG A 191 4.31 8.56 9.17
C ARG A 191 4.86 8.59 7.75
N PHE A 192 4.16 9.28 6.88
CA PHE A 192 4.61 9.61 5.54
C PHE A 192 4.16 11.03 5.17
N THR A 193 4.67 11.53 4.06
CA THR A 193 4.39 12.87 3.55
C THR A 193 3.92 12.78 2.11
N ILE A 194 2.89 13.55 1.80
CA ILE A 194 2.40 13.78 0.43
C ILE A 194 2.83 15.19 0.03
N LYS A 195 3.50 15.31 -1.13
CA LYS A 195 3.94 16.60 -1.69
C LYS A 195 3.36 16.77 -3.09
N PRO A 196 2.87 17.96 -3.44
CA PRO A 196 2.50 18.23 -4.83
C PRO A 196 3.76 18.26 -5.72
N ILE A 197 3.57 17.89 -6.98
CA ILE A 197 4.52 18.06 -8.08
C ILE A 197 3.83 18.97 -9.09
N PHE A 198 4.53 20.05 -9.48
CA PHE A 198 4.08 21.04 -10.45
C PHE A 198 5.10 21.14 -11.59
#